data_AF-A0A9P0PE86-F1
#
_entry.id   AF-A0A9P0PE86-F1
#
_cell.length_a   1.000
_cell.length_b   1.000
_cell.length_c   1.000
_cell.angle_alpha   90.00
_cell.angle_beta   90.00
_cell.angle_gamma   90.00
#
_symmetry.space_group_name_H-M   'P 1'
#
loop_
_entity.id
_entity.type
_entity.pdbx_description
1 polymer ?
#
loop_
_entity_poly.entity_id
_entity_poly.type
_entity_poly.pdbx_seq_one_letter_code
_entity_poly.pdbx_strand_id
1 'polypeptide(L)'
;MDFSSVLNADHREILHNMLATDDGFEGIVLSSEPLSNGFSTVIPLNICSKEEAFRWLGLFQEKSKISFRVKRCHAENTQKIIFKKEYHCIHNTKPKRNF
;
A
#
# COMPACT_ATOMS: atom_id res chain seq x y z
N MET A 1 23.26 -9.40 6.30
CA MET A 1 21.94 -9.85 6.79
C MET A 1 21.18 -10.33 5.58
N ASP A 2 20.87 -11.62 5.55
CA ASP A 2 20.10 -12.24 4.48
C ASP A 2 18.61 -11.94 4.72
N PHE A 3 17.97 -11.20 3.80
CA PHE A 3 16.55 -10.85 3.91
C PHE A 3 15.63 -11.98 3.43
N SER A 4 16.20 -13.08 2.91
CA SER A 4 15.45 -14.23 2.41
C SER A 4 14.58 -14.91 3.47
N SER A 5 14.98 -14.85 4.75
CA SER A 5 14.26 -15.49 5.85
C SER A 5 13.07 -14.69 6.39
N VAL A 6 12.99 -13.39 6.10
CA VAL A 6 11.84 -12.53 6.47
C VAL A 6 10.73 -12.62 5.42
N LEU A 7 11.07 -13.04 4.20
CA LEU A 7 10.15 -13.22 3.07
C LEU A 7 9.24 -14.46 3.16
N ASN A 8 9.47 -15.33 4.15
CA ASN A 8 8.66 -16.53 4.40
C ASN A 8 7.62 -16.38 5.52
N ALA A 9 7.55 -15.21 6.17
CA ALA A 9 6.35 -14.87 6.94
C ALA A 9 5.19 -14.82 5.94
N ASP A 10 4.11 -15.56 6.22
CA ASP A 10 2.93 -15.63 5.37
C ASP A 10 2.54 -14.18 5.04
N HIS A 11 2.71 -13.74 3.79
CA HIS A 11 2.56 -12.31 3.43
C HIS A 11 1.17 -11.79 3.81
N ARG A 12 0.20 -12.71 3.98
CA ARG A 12 -1.11 -12.47 4.55
C ARG A 12 -1.06 -11.97 5.98
N GLU A 13 -0.18 -12.50 6.82
CA GLU A 13 0.04 -12.06 8.20
C GLU A 13 0.67 -10.66 8.25
N ILE A 14 1.66 -10.38 7.39
CA ILE A 14 2.24 -9.04 7.25
C ILE A 14 1.16 -8.03 6.86
N LEU A 15 0.35 -8.37 5.86
CA LEU A 15 -0.76 -7.54 5.42
C LEU A 15 -1.81 -7.41 6.52
N HIS A 16 -2.20 -8.48 7.20
CA HIS A 16 -3.19 -8.44 8.28
C HIS A 16 -2.73 -7.53 9.44
N ASN A 17 -1.45 -7.57 9.80
CA ASN A 17 -0.91 -6.75 10.88
C ASN A 17 -0.73 -5.27 10.47
N MET A 18 -0.50 -5.00 9.19
CA MET A 18 -0.30 -3.64 8.67
C MET A 18 -1.59 -2.95 8.23
N LEU A 19 -2.53 -3.72 7.67
CA LEU A 19 -3.84 -3.23 7.28
C LEU A 19 -4.60 -2.93 8.57
N ALA A 20 -5.03 -1.69 8.69
CA ALA A 20 -5.76 -1.17 9.82
C ALA A 20 -7.20 -1.73 9.90
N THR A 21 -7.36 -3.06 9.86
CA THR A 21 -8.65 -3.75 9.84
C THR A 21 -9.47 -3.47 11.09
N ASP A 22 -8.81 -3.19 12.21
CA ASP A 22 -9.47 -2.85 13.48
C ASP A 22 -9.97 -1.39 13.54
N ASP A 23 -9.55 -0.52 12.61
CA ASP A 23 -9.85 0.93 12.60
C ASP A 23 -11.07 1.29 11.72
N GLY A 24 -11.93 0.30 11.45
CA GLY A 24 -13.15 0.41 10.64
C GLY A 24 -12.94 0.28 9.14
N PHE A 25 -11.72 -0.05 8.70
CA PHE A 25 -11.39 -0.29 7.29
C PHE A 25 -11.34 -1.79 7.00
N GLU A 26 -12.48 -2.37 6.67
CA GLU A 26 -12.54 -3.79 6.30
C GLU A 26 -11.93 -4.00 4.92
N GLY A 27 -11.01 -4.96 4.82
CA GLY A 27 -10.32 -5.30 3.59
C GLY A 27 -10.11 -6.80 3.46
N ILE A 28 -10.37 -7.32 2.25
CA ILE A 28 -10.11 -8.72 1.91
C ILE A 28 -9.04 -8.73 0.82
N VAL A 29 -8.05 -9.61 0.94
CA VAL A 29 -7.07 -9.80 -0.13
C VAL A 29 -7.77 -10.48 -1.32
N LEU A 30 -7.91 -9.80 -2.46
CA LEU A 30 -8.49 -10.38 -3.67
C LEU A 30 -7.47 -11.18 -4.47
N SER A 31 -6.26 -10.63 -4.62
CA SER A 31 -5.17 -11.30 -5.33
C SER A 31 -3.84 -10.94 -4.68
N SER A 32 -2.92 -11.90 -4.73
CA SER A 32 -1.53 -11.72 -4.32
C SER A 32 -0.65 -12.47 -5.31
N GLU A 33 0.29 -11.77 -5.93
CA GLU A 33 1.22 -12.31 -6.93
C GLU A 33 2.65 -12.15 -6.42
N PRO A 34 3.48 -13.21 -6.41
CA PRO A 34 4.88 -13.08 -6.07
C PRO A 34 5.63 -12.30 -7.16
N LEU A 35 6.58 -11.47 -6.75
CA LEU A 35 7.50 -10.73 -7.60
C LEU A 35 8.93 -11.14 -7.28
N SER A 36 9.87 -10.86 -8.20
CA SER A 36 11.28 -11.20 -8.03
C SER A 36 11.94 -10.58 -6.78
N ASN A 37 11.36 -9.52 -6.23
CA ASN A 37 11.85 -8.81 -5.04
C ASN A 37 10.74 -8.49 -4.03
N GLY A 38 9.66 -9.28 -3.99
CA GLY A 38 8.56 -9.07 -3.06
C GLY A 38 7.26 -9.69 -3.55
N PHE A 39 6.15 -8.98 -3.35
CA PHE A 39 4.83 -9.40 -3.80
C PHE A 39 3.99 -8.18 -4.19
N SER A 40 2.95 -8.42 -4.98
CA SER A 40 1.92 -7.44 -5.34
C SER A 40 0.58 -7.94 -4.83
N THR A 41 -0.18 -7.10 -4.13
CA THR A 41 -1.48 -7.48 -3.56
C THR A 41 -2.53 -6.44 -3.90
N VAL A 42 -3.74 -6.91 -4.23
CA VAL A 42 -4.92 -6.07 -4.43
C VAL A 42 -5.89 -6.28 -3.27
N ILE A 43 -6.20 -5.19 -2.58
CA ILE A 43 -7.10 -5.17 -1.41
C ILE A 43 -8.17 -4.10 -1.64
N PRO A 44 -9.42 -4.48 -1.92
CA PRO A 44 -10.57 -3.60 -1.81
C PRO A 44 -10.78 -3.20 -0.36
N LEU A 45 -11.12 -1.93 -0.17
CA LEU A 45 -11.45 -1.34 1.13
C LEU A 45 -12.79 -0.62 1.00
N ASN A 46 -13.53 -0.56 2.10
CA ASN A 46 -14.78 0.19 2.25
C ASN A 46 -14.55 1.72 2.34
N ILE A 47 -13.78 2.29 1.42
CA ILE A 47 -13.45 3.72 1.38
C ILE A 47 -14.35 4.42 0.37
N CYS A 48 -15.14 5.39 0.82
CA CYS A 48 -16.12 6.08 0.00
C CYS A 48 -15.77 7.56 -0.24
N SER A 49 -14.78 8.09 0.46
CA SER A 49 -14.34 9.49 0.37
C SER A 49 -12.83 9.62 0.26
N LYS A 50 -12.38 10.80 -0.22
CA LYS A 50 -10.96 11.13 -0.33
C LYS A 50 -10.32 11.29 1.05
N GLU A 51 -11.07 11.83 2.00
CA GLU A 51 -10.67 12.04 3.40
C GLU A 51 -10.43 10.70 4.09
N GLU A 52 -11.30 9.72 3.89
CA GLU A 52 -11.11 8.35 4.36
C GLU A 52 -9.88 7.68 3.72
N ALA A 53 -9.65 7.90 2.42
CA ALA A 53 -8.47 7.38 1.74
C ALA A 53 -7.17 7.92 2.36
N PHE A 54 -7.14 9.21 2.71
CA PHE A 54 -5.98 9.80 3.40
C PHE A 54 -5.86 9.33 4.84
N ARG A 55 -6.98 9.18 5.57
CA ARG A 55 -6.98 8.62 6.93
C ARG A 55 -6.42 7.20 6.95
N TRP A 56 -6.89 6.36 6.03
CA TRP A 56 -6.39 5.00 5.86
C TRP A 56 -4.89 4.98 5.56
N LEU A 57 -4.42 5.81 4.61
CA LEU A 57 -2.99 5.90 4.29
C LEU A 57 -2.16 6.33 5.51
N GLY A 58 -2.65 7.30 6.29
CA GLY A 58 -1.99 7.74 7.51
C GLY A 58 -1.81 6.62 8.53
N LEU A 59 -2.89 5.88 8.83
CA LEU A 59 -2.85 4.74 9.74
C LEU A 59 -1.96 3.61 9.22
N PHE A 60 -2.04 3.30 7.91
CA PHE A 60 -1.20 2.30 7.28
C PHE A 60 0.29 2.65 7.41
N GLN A 61 0.65 3.92 7.19
CA GLN A 61 2.02 4.41 7.38
C GLN A 61 2.48 4.32 8.83
N GLU A 62 1.59 4.64 9.78
CA GLU A 62 1.89 4.58 11.21
C GLU A 62 2.10 3.14 11.70
N LYS A 63 1.27 2.19 11.27
CA LYS A 63 1.37 0.77 11.63
C LYS A 63 2.57 0.09 10.96
N SER A 64 2.73 0.29 9.65
CA SER A 64 3.84 -0.31 8.89
C SER A 64 5.20 0.33 9.19
N LYS A 65 5.23 1.52 9.80
CA LYS A 65 6.43 2.37 9.95
C LYS A 65 7.08 2.74 8.62
N ILE A 66 6.34 2.65 7.51
CA ILE A 66 6.80 3.02 6.17
C ILE A 66 6.19 4.37 5.82
N SER A 67 7.00 5.28 5.28
CA SER A 67 6.50 6.54 4.71
C SER A 67 6.40 6.45 3.20
N PHE A 68 5.29 6.93 2.64
CA PHE A 68 5.07 6.98 1.20
C PHE A 68 5.05 8.42 0.67
N ARG A 69 5.49 8.59 -0.59
CA ARG A 69 5.34 9.83 -1.37
C ARG A 69 4.50 9.57 -2.61
N VAL A 70 3.75 10.58 -3.02
CA VAL A 70 3.00 10.54 -4.27
C VAL A 70 3.99 10.37 -5.43
N LYS A 71 3.76 9.34 -6.25
CA LYS A 71 4.50 9.07 -7.47
C LYS A 71 3.77 9.63 -8.69
N ARG A 72 2.45 9.45 -8.73
CA ARG A 72 1.60 9.89 -9.85
C ARG A 72 0.20 10.23 -9.33
N CYS A 73 -0.31 11.37 -9.78
CA CYS A 73 -1.72 11.73 -9.66
C CYS A 73 -2.45 11.36 -10.94
N HIS A 74 -3.71 10.96 -10.82
CA HIS A 74 -4.61 10.71 -11.94
C HIS A 74 -5.72 11.76 -11.92
N ALA A 75 -6.56 11.79 -12.96
CA ALA A 75 -7.78 12.60 -12.93
C ALA A 75 -8.68 12.13 -11.76
N GLU A 76 -9.08 13.07 -10.91
CA GLU A 76 -9.94 12.85 -9.75
C GLU A 76 -11.34 13.44 -10.00
N ASN A 77 -12.34 13.09 -9.17
CA ASN A 77 -13.72 13.59 -9.26
C ASN A 77 -14.42 13.34 -10.61
N THR A 78 -14.17 12.19 -11.22
CA THR A 78 -14.90 11.75 -12.42
C THR A 78 -16.17 10.97 -12.02
N GLN A 79 -17.08 10.71 -12.96
CA GLN A 79 -18.29 9.89 -12.70
C GLN A 79 -17.98 8.48 -12.17
N LYS A 80 -16.78 7.95 -12.41
CA LYS A 80 -16.38 6.58 -12.02
C LYS A 80 -15.28 6.53 -10.97
N ILE A 81 -14.44 7.56 -10.88
CA ILE A 81 -13.27 7.59 -10.00
C ILE A 81 -13.33 8.87 -9.18
N ILE A 82 -13.63 8.70 -7.90
CA ILE A 82 -13.66 9.77 -6.91
C ILE A 82 -12.20 10.18 -6.59
N PHE A 83 -11.29 9.21 -6.44
CA PHE A 83 -9.90 9.46 -6.09
C PHE A 83 -8.99 8.34 -6.60
N LYS A 84 -7.84 8.71 -7.18
CA LYS A 84 -6.80 7.74 -7.59
C LYS A 84 -5.41 8.37 -7.51
N LYS A 85 -4.55 7.79 -6.66
CA LYS A 85 -3.14 8.17 -6.54
C LYS A 85 -2.26 6.93 -6.48
N GLU A 86 -1.09 7.03 -7.11
CA GLU A 86 -0.02 6.06 -6.96
C GLU A 86 1.03 6.60 -5.99
N TYR A 87 1.42 5.77 -5.04
CA TYR A 87 2.43 6.09 -4.04
C TYR A 87 3.67 5.21 -4.21
N HIS A 88 4.81 5.68 -3.72
CA HIS A 88 6.04 4.89 -3.61
C HIS A 88 6.66 5.09 -2.23
N CYS A 89 7.29 4.03 -1.71
CA CYS A 89 8.02 4.11 -0.44
C CYS A 89 9.20 5.09 -0.57
N ILE A 90 9.36 6.01 0.38
CA ILE A 90 10.43 7.01 0.38
C ILE A 90 11.80 6.35 0.48
N HIS A 91 11.91 5.27 1.26
CA HIS A 91 13.16 4.53 1.43
C HIS A 91 13.50 3.64 0.22
N ASN A 92 12.53 3.41 -0.67
CA ASN A 92 12.78 2.76 -1.95
C ASN A 92 13.27 3.79 -2.97
N THR A 93 14.39 4.44 -2.64
CA THR A 93 15.12 5.28 -3.58
C THR A 93 15.75 4.36 -4.61
N LYS A 94 15.11 4.22 -5.78
CA LYS A 94 15.84 3.76 -6.96
C LYS A 94 17.10 4.62 -7.06
N PRO A 95 18.32 4.06 -7.16
CA PRO A 95 19.46 4.86 -7.53
C PRO A 95 19.09 5.52 -8.86
N LYS A 96 19.09 6.86 -8.89
CA LYS A 96 18.99 7.57 -10.16
C LYS A 96 20.12 7.01 -11.02
N ARG A 97 19.79 6.30 -12.10
CA ARG A 97 20.74 6.16 -13.20
C ARG A 97 20.93 7.58 -13.71
N ASN A 98 21.99 8.23 -13.27
CA ASN A 98 22.51 9.42 -13.92
C ASN A 98 22.94 8.96 -15.31
N PHE A 99 22.15 9.29 -16.32
CA PHE A 99 22.57 9.28 -17.72
C PHE A 99 22.72 10.72 -18.14
#